data_AF-A0AAD9A270-F1
#
_entry.id   AF-A0AAD9A270-F1
#
_cell.length_a   1.000
_cell.length_b   1.000
_cell.length_c   1.000
_cell.angle_alpha   90.00
_cell.angle_beta   90.00
_cell.angle_gamma   90.00
#
_symmetry.space_group_name_H-M   'P 1'
#
loop_
_entity.id
_entity.type
_entity.pdbx_description
1 polymer ?
#
loop_
_entity_poly.entity_id
_entity_poly.type
_entity_poly.pdbx_seq_one_letter_code
_entity_poly.pdbx_strand_id
1 'polypeptide(L)'
;MKRLPRECVSMIAELLDPHTLWSLSRTSRHLQFLAKDNHALKATLEHYAPYSTEAEDARQSGRWAHAFRRMVKTQEALITASPFSLAFVALADDYIYCHGMLCYIHHVDKNLHLLNLHQPATKEMAIGVHEILNCDPNFSPSDTYNFRPIHYASNILSYTYTPVKSAGRSSLFVIDVDQRTCLTNRVLPFRKKLFVRNNSNHLFCGTYSEIGDDDFTRWRLEHFDITNRKWTPGNISLRDVVGKDIGATVSFEIIDDYFYAVSSSTTSDNEFARMSYYYGLRFPVSSLTSRDLQVMSKKAMRRRDYRDGPIDDRWSNIRLDKCHRTGKIEVVECLRELCDAEGRRSRTALRTEVALCDASCVDDGSESEDDDDGPWYLQDLVAAAEKPNAGRDPSAVHRVYDDPTQTTVTFMNCFVRSWNRDCNTFIDVINSPDAVPIVRSIRRRRATDPGTSDSDGTTNTISYWPPQTKPDKEDQRPQPLAGILNPGGSNFSGNVSGVADDRSILYAIDDHSVRRLVLISFDPSIKLPGLTSWPGRPTVASSLTASPARESTHQY
;
A
#
# COMPACT_ATOMS: atom_id res chain seq x y z
N MET A 1 -4.76 39.61 -0.79
CA MET A 1 -5.52 38.35 -0.67
C MET A 1 -6.84 38.46 0.09
N LYS A 2 -6.91 38.87 1.37
CA LYS A 2 -8.21 38.94 2.11
C LYS A 2 -9.28 39.85 1.50
N ARG A 3 -8.89 40.84 0.68
CA ARG A 3 -9.80 41.76 -0.02
C ARG A 3 -10.14 41.32 -1.45
N LEU A 4 -9.61 40.18 -1.90
CA LEU A 4 -9.93 39.65 -3.22
C LEU A 4 -11.32 38.98 -3.19
N PRO A 5 -12.08 39.02 -4.30
CA PRO A 5 -13.26 38.18 -4.49
C PRO A 5 -12.93 36.69 -4.26
N ARG A 6 -13.92 35.91 -3.81
CA ARG A 6 -13.71 34.49 -3.47
C ARG A 6 -13.28 33.67 -4.68
N GLU A 7 -13.78 34.05 -5.85
CA GLU A 7 -13.48 33.45 -7.15
C GLU A 7 -11.99 33.60 -7.48
N CYS A 8 -11.43 34.79 -7.27
CA CYS A 8 -10.00 35.03 -7.48
C CYS A 8 -9.13 34.21 -6.50
N VAL A 9 -9.59 34.03 -5.25
CA VAL A 9 -8.89 33.20 -4.27
C VAL A 9 -8.90 31.73 -4.70
N SER A 10 -10.03 31.23 -5.21
CA SER A 10 -10.13 29.87 -5.75
C SER A 10 -9.20 29.64 -6.94
N MET A 11 -9.17 30.57 -7.91
CA MET A 11 -8.24 30.47 -9.05
C MET A 11 -6.78 30.42 -8.60
N ILE A 12 -6.39 31.26 -7.63
CA ILE A 12 -5.03 31.21 -7.06
C ILE A 12 -4.77 29.86 -6.39
N ALA A 13 -5.75 29.33 -5.64
CA ALA A 13 -5.62 28.06 -4.93
C ALA A 13 -5.56 26.84 -5.87
N GLU A 14 -6.13 26.91 -7.06
CA GLU A 14 -6.01 25.87 -8.10
C GLU A 14 -4.63 25.88 -8.78
N LEU A 15 -3.97 27.04 -8.85
CA LEU A 15 -2.65 27.18 -9.46
C LEU A 15 -1.49 26.79 -8.52
N LEU A 16 -1.75 26.72 -7.22
CA LEU A 16 -0.77 26.33 -6.21
C LEU A 16 -0.94 24.85 -5.87
N ASP A 17 0.15 24.09 -5.84
CA ASP A 17 0.10 22.72 -5.35
C ASP A 17 -0.37 22.68 -3.87
N PRO A 18 -1.04 21.60 -3.44
CA PRO A 18 -1.61 21.51 -2.09
C PRO A 18 -0.61 21.79 -0.96
N HIS A 19 0.66 21.38 -1.10
CA HIS A 19 1.69 21.61 -0.10
C HIS A 19 2.15 23.06 -0.06
N THR A 20 2.30 23.72 -1.21
CA THR A 20 2.61 25.15 -1.28
C THR A 20 1.48 25.99 -0.72
N LEU A 21 0.22 25.68 -1.05
CA LEU A 21 -0.94 26.38 -0.49
C LEU A 21 -1.00 26.22 1.04
N TRP A 22 -0.77 25.01 1.55
CA TRP A 22 -0.71 24.74 2.99
C TRP A 22 0.43 25.49 3.67
N SER A 23 1.63 25.47 3.09
CA SER A 23 2.80 26.17 3.62
C SER A 23 2.57 27.68 3.63
N LEU A 24 2.03 28.24 2.55
CA LEU A 24 1.67 29.65 2.42
C LEU A 24 0.65 30.08 3.48
N SER A 25 -0.33 29.23 3.79
CA SER A 25 -1.32 29.52 4.84
C SER A 25 -0.69 29.68 6.24
N ARG A 26 0.49 29.10 6.46
CA ARG A 26 1.22 29.11 7.73
C ARG A 26 2.24 30.22 7.86
N THR A 27 2.57 30.94 6.78
CA THR A 27 3.58 32.01 6.82
C THR A 27 3.09 33.29 7.51
N SER A 28 1.78 33.56 7.50
CA SER A 28 1.20 34.75 8.10
C SER A 28 -0.22 34.54 8.61
N ARG A 29 -0.58 35.19 9.72
CA ARG A 29 -1.97 35.25 10.25
C ARG A 29 -2.96 35.78 9.20
N HIS A 30 -2.50 36.59 8.25
CA HIS A 30 -3.35 37.10 7.17
C HIS A 30 -3.63 36.06 6.07
N LEU A 31 -2.86 34.98 5.99
CA LEU A 31 -2.99 33.92 4.98
C LEU A 31 -3.58 32.63 5.54
N GLN A 32 -3.72 32.50 6.86
CA GLN A 32 -4.34 31.33 7.51
C GLN A 32 -5.75 30.98 7.00
N PHE A 33 -6.48 31.96 6.44
CA PHE A 33 -7.80 31.69 5.88
C PHE A 33 -7.75 30.76 4.65
N LEU A 34 -6.62 30.71 3.92
CA LEU A 34 -6.42 29.82 2.77
C LEU A 34 -6.53 28.34 3.16
N ALA A 35 -6.16 27.98 4.39
CA ALA A 35 -6.31 26.63 4.94
C ALA A 35 -7.69 26.37 5.57
N LYS A 36 -8.62 27.32 5.52
CA LYS A 36 -9.93 27.26 6.19
C LYS A 36 -11.11 27.54 5.26
N ASP A 37 -10.89 28.17 4.11
CA ASP A 37 -11.92 28.52 3.15
C ASP A 37 -12.40 27.28 2.37
N ASN A 38 -13.67 26.89 2.53
CA ASN A 38 -14.20 25.69 1.88
C ASN A 38 -14.29 25.83 0.36
N HIS A 39 -14.48 27.04 -0.18
CA HIS A 39 -14.69 27.22 -1.62
C HIS A 39 -13.36 27.08 -2.38
N ALA A 40 -12.31 27.75 -1.90
CA ALA A 40 -10.96 27.60 -2.43
C ALA A 40 -10.45 26.16 -2.26
N LEU A 41 -10.67 25.54 -1.10
CA LEU A 41 -10.17 24.19 -0.86
C LEU A 41 -10.99 23.10 -1.56
N LYS A 42 -12.26 23.35 -1.88
CA LYS A 42 -13.02 22.50 -2.80
C LYS A 42 -12.37 22.49 -4.18
N ALA A 43 -12.10 23.67 -4.73
CA ALA A 43 -11.46 23.85 -6.02
C ALA A 43 -10.08 23.14 -6.08
N THR A 44 -9.23 23.34 -5.06
CA THR A 44 -7.94 22.64 -4.97
C THR A 44 -8.10 21.11 -4.87
N LEU A 45 -8.98 20.61 -4.00
CA LEU A 45 -9.12 19.17 -3.78
C LEU A 45 -9.70 18.46 -5.02
N GLU A 46 -10.71 19.06 -5.66
CA GLU A 46 -11.29 18.57 -6.92
C GLU A 46 -10.31 18.63 -8.10
N HIS A 47 -9.34 19.56 -8.08
CA HIS A 47 -8.31 19.63 -9.12
C HIS A 47 -7.18 18.61 -8.93
N TYR A 48 -6.70 18.43 -7.70
CA TYR A 48 -5.48 17.66 -7.43
C TYR A 48 -5.74 16.22 -7.00
N ALA A 49 -6.87 15.94 -6.32
CA ALA A 49 -7.17 14.64 -5.77
C ALA A 49 -8.68 14.30 -5.80
N PRO A 50 -9.41 14.50 -6.92
CA PRO A 50 -10.86 14.26 -6.99
C PRO A 50 -11.28 12.83 -6.67
N TYR A 51 -10.39 11.85 -6.79
CA TYR A 51 -10.66 10.44 -6.50
C TYR A 51 -10.03 9.96 -5.19
N SER A 52 -9.54 10.87 -4.33
CA SER A 52 -9.10 10.49 -2.99
C SER A 52 -10.29 10.30 -2.05
N THR A 53 -10.07 9.50 -1.01
CA THR A 53 -11.05 9.29 0.06
C THR A 53 -11.40 10.59 0.78
N GLU A 54 -10.47 11.55 0.92
CA GLU A 54 -10.79 12.88 1.46
C GLU A 54 -11.73 13.68 0.57
N ALA A 55 -11.57 13.61 -0.76
CA ALA A 55 -12.48 14.29 -1.68
C ALA A 55 -13.88 13.67 -1.62
N GLU A 56 -13.98 12.35 -1.55
CA GLU A 56 -15.24 11.65 -1.38
C GLU A 56 -15.93 12.02 -0.06
N ASP A 57 -15.22 11.95 1.06
CA ASP A 57 -15.70 12.39 2.38
C ASP A 57 -16.19 13.85 2.35
N ALA A 58 -15.47 14.72 1.63
CA ALA A 58 -15.82 16.13 1.51
C ALA A 58 -17.08 16.37 0.68
N ARG A 59 -17.29 15.60 -0.40
CA ARG A 59 -18.52 15.67 -1.21
C ARG A 59 -19.74 15.30 -0.39
N GLN A 60 -19.63 14.26 0.44
CA GLN A 60 -20.72 13.79 1.30
C GLN A 60 -20.99 14.74 2.48
N SER A 61 -19.93 15.23 3.14
CA SER A 61 -20.07 16.01 4.38
C SER A 61 -20.13 17.53 4.17
N GLY A 62 -19.74 18.03 2.99
CA GLY A 62 -19.53 19.45 2.71
C GLY A 62 -18.31 20.07 3.41
N ARG A 63 -17.49 19.29 4.13
CA ARG A 63 -16.38 19.78 4.96
C ARG A 63 -15.03 19.81 4.21
N TRP A 64 -14.98 20.51 3.08
CA TRP A 64 -13.79 20.62 2.21
C TRP A 64 -12.52 21.05 2.92
N ALA A 65 -12.60 22.07 3.77
CA ALA A 65 -11.44 22.55 4.50
C ALA A 65 -10.91 21.54 5.53
N HIS A 66 -11.78 20.68 6.08
CA HIS A 66 -11.36 19.60 6.95
C HIS A 66 -10.63 18.52 6.16
N ALA A 67 -11.25 18.06 5.06
CA ALA A 67 -10.70 17.05 4.17
C ALA A 67 -9.32 17.43 3.60
N PHE A 68 -9.20 18.66 3.07
CA PHE A 68 -7.91 19.17 2.58
C PHE A 68 -6.83 19.17 3.68
N ARG A 69 -7.16 19.66 4.88
CA ARG A 69 -6.20 19.69 6.00
C ARG A 69 -5.81 18.29 6.47
N ARG A 70 -6.74 17.33 6.42
CA ARG A 70 -6.46 15.92 6.72
C ARG A 70 -5.45 15.39 5.70
N MET A 71 -5.76 15.48 4.40
CA MET A 71 -4.90 15.04 3.30
C MET A 71 -3.48 15.59 3.42
N VAL A 72 -3.32 16.92 3.48
CA VAL A 72 -1.98 17.53 3.48
C VAL A 72 -1.20 17.23 4.76
N LYS A 73 -1.87 17.13 5.92
CA LYS A 73 -1.20 16.74 7.16
C LYS A 73 -0.77 15.27 7.15
N THR A 74 -1.59 14.38 6.60
CA THR A 74 -1.23 12.98 6.42
C THR A 74 -0.01 12.87 5.51
N GLN A 75 -0.02 13.57 4.38
CA GLN A 75 1.12 13.62 3.47
C GLN A 75 2.38 14.20 4.13
N GLU A 76 2.26 15.32 4.88
CA GLU A 76 3.38 15.91 5.65
C GLU A 76 3.94 14.91 6.68
N ALA A 77 3.08 14.18 7.38
CA ALA A 77 3.46 13.13 8.34
C ALA A 77 4.18 11.96 7.66
N LEU A 78 3.69 11.47 6.52
CA LEU A 78 4.31 10.40 5.73
C LEU A 78 5.70 10.82 5.23
N ILE A 79 5.80 12.02 4.65
CA ILE A 79 7.07 12.57 4.11
C ILE A 79 8.11 12.73 5.23
N THR A 80 7.70 13.19 6.41
CA THR A 80 8.62 13.48 7.53
C THR A 80 8.76 12.32 8.51
N ALA A 81 8.18 11.15 8.22
CA ALA A 81 8.07 10.02 9.13
C ALA A 81 7.48 10.41 10.50
N SER A 82 6.55 11.37 10.59
CA SER A 82 6.02 11.87 11.87
C SER A 82 4.58 11.39 12.11
N PRO A 83 4.37 10.16 12.63
CA PRO A 83 3.03 9.64 12.89
C PRO A 83 2.29 10.47 13.94
N PHE A 84 0.96 10.54 13.80
CA PHE A 84 0.09 11.21 14.77
C PHE A 84 -0.24 10.34 15.97
N SER A 85 -0.29 9.02 15.79
CA SER A 85 -0.54 8.08 16.88
C SER A 85 0.16 6.74 16.66
N LEU A 86 0.52 6.11 17.78
CA LEU A 86 1.03 4.76 17.87
C LEU A 86 0.18 4.02 18.90
N ALA A 87 -0.23 2.79 18.60
CA ALA A 87 -1.00 1.98 19.53
C ALA A 87 -0.66 0.49 19.41
N PHE A 88 -0.57 -0.18 20.55
CA PHE A 88 -0.73 -1.63 20.63
C PHE A 88 -2.22 -1.94 20.58
N VAL A 89 -2.68 -2.63 19.53
CA VAL A 89 -4.12 -2.73 19.22
C VAL A 89 -4.72 -4.10 19.54
N ALA A 90 -3.94 -5.19 19.54
CA ALA A 90 -4.46 -6.53 19.82
C ALA A 90 -3.37 -7.59 20.09
N LEU A 91 -3.78 -8.67 20.76
CA LEU A 91 -3.10 -9.98 20.77
C LEU A 91 -3.90 -10.96 19.90
N ALA A 92 -3.27 -11.51 18.87
CA ALA A 92 -3.94 -12.33 17.88
C ALA A 92 -3.23 -13.65 17.61
N ASP A 93 -3.97 -14.74 17.42
CA ASP A 93 -3.42 -15.97 16.83
C ASP A 93 -3.21 -15.81 15.31
N ASP A 94 -4.16 -15.16 14.64
CA ASP A 94 -4.09 -14.82 13.22
C ASP A 94 -4.78 -13.49 12.91
N TYR A 95 -4.38 -12.81 11.83
CA TYR A 95 -4.94 -11.49 11.48
C TYR A 95 -4.82 -11.18 9.98
N ILE A 96 -5.69 -10.27 9.53
CA ILE A 96 -5.55 -9.51 8.29
C ILE A 96 -5.82 -8.03 8.58
N TYR A 97 -5.28 -7.18 7.73
CA TYR A 97 -5.57 -5.76 7.75
C TYR A 97 -5.84 -5.26 6.33
N CYS A 98 -7.05 -4.76 6.11
CA CYS A 98 -7.55 -4.36 4.81
C CYS A 98 -8.19 -2.96 4.92
N HIS A 99 -7.55 -1.94 4.35
CA HIS A 99 -8.09 -0.57 4.23
C HIS A 99 -8.66 -0.01 5.55
N GLY A 100 -7.87 -0.03 6.62
CA GLY A 100 -8.32 0.43 7.94
C GLY A 100 -9.08 -0.60 8.78
N MET A 101 -9.55 -1.70 8.21
CA MET A 101 -10.20 -2.77 8.96
C MET A 101 -9.18 -3.81 9.43
N LEU A 102 -9.06 -3.96 10.75
CA LEU A 102 -8.33 -5.06 11.38
C LEU A 102 -9.30 -6.20 11.70
N CYS A 103 -9.06 -7.39 11.14
CA CYS A 103 -9.79 -8.60 11.48
C CYS A 103 -8.80 -9.61 12.06
N TYR A 104 -9.06 -10.14 13.25
CA TYR A 104 -8.11 -11.02 13.93
C TYR A 104 -8.78 -12.05 14.84
N ILE A 105 -8.08 -13.14 15.11
CA ILE A 105 -8.53 -14.17 16.06
C ILE A 105 -7.90 -13.86 17.40
N HIS A 106 -8.71 -13.48 18.37
CA HIS A 106 -8.20 -13.03 19.65
C HIS A 106 -7.65 -14.22 20.47
N HIS A 107 -6.48 -14.02 21.06
CA HIS A 107 -5.69 -15.12 21.62
C HIS A 107 -6.38 -15.85 22.79
N VAL A 108 -7.19 -15.16 23.59
CA VAL A 108 -7.75 -15.73 24.84
C VAL A 108 -9.10 -16.40 24.61
N ASP A 109 -10.06 -15.67 24.05
CA ASP A 109 -11.43 -16.15 23.83
C ASP A 109 -11.61 -16.92 22.51
N LYS A 110 -10.59 -16.92 21.63
CA LYS A 110 -10.57 -17.57 20.31
C LYS A 110 -11.69 -17.11 19.38
N ASN A 111 -12.30 -15.95 19.66
CA ASN A 111 -13.31 -15.36 18.82
C ASN A 111 -12.67 -14.55 17.68
N LEU A 112 -13.45 -14.31 16.64
CA LEU A 112 -13.09 -13.38 15.57
C LEU A 112 -13.47 -11.97 16.01
N HIS A 113 -12.49 -11.05 15.99
CA HIS A 113 -12.67 -9.65 16.32
C HIS A 113 -12.44 -8.78 15.09
N LEU A 114 -13.30 -7.78 14.91
CA LEU A 114 -13.23 -6.79 13.85
C LEU A 114 -13.18 -5.39 14.46
N LEU A 115 -12.19 -4.62 14.03
CA LEU A 115 -11.91 -3.28 14.52
C LEU A 115 -11.58 -2.34 13.37
N ASN A 116 -12.44 -1.34 13.16
CA ASN A 116 -12.16 -0.26 12.22
C ASN A 116 -11.19 0.75 12.86
N LEU A 117 -9.92 0.71 12.43
CA LEU A 117 -8.86 1.56 12.93
C LEU A 117 -8.84 2.95 12.27
N HIS A 118 -9.51 3.13 11.13
CA HIS A 118 -9.55 4.42 10.42
C HIS A 118 -10.69 5.33 10.88
N GLN A 119 -11.68 4.77 11.54
CA GLN A 119 -12.77 5.51 12.16
C GLN A 119 -12.56 5.61 13.68
N PRO A 120 -13.24 6.53 14.38
CA PRO A 120 -13.24 6.54 15.83
C PRO A 120 -13.66 5.15 16.33
N ALA A 121 -12.71 4.43 16.94
CA ALA A 121 -12.88 3.06 17.41
C ALA A 121 -13.87 3.05 18.58
N THR A 122 -15.16 3.10 18.24
CA THR A 122 -16.26 3.26 19.20
C THR A 122 -16.77 1.92 19.68
N LYS A 123 -16.60 0.85 18.89
CA LYS A 123 -16.93 -0.51 19.31
C LYS A 123 -16.18 -1.54 18.46
N GLU A 124 -15.46 -2.43 19.13
CA GLU A 124 -14.96 -3.67 18.54
C GLU A 124 -16.11 -4.68 18.41
N MET A 125 -16.18 -5.37 17.27
CA MET A 125 -17.16 -6.42 17.04
C MET A 125 -16.51 -7.79 17.23
N ALA A 126 -16.99 -8.55 18.20
CA ALA A 126 -16.62 -9.95 18.38
C ALA A 126 -17.70 -10.89 17.82
N ILE A 127 -17.28 -11.91 17.08
CA ILE A 127 -18.13 -12.96 16.50
C ILE A 127 -17.59 -14.33 16.94
N GLY A 128 -18.48 -15.17 17.48
CA GLY A 128 -18.13 -16.52 17.92
C GLY A 128 -17.78 -17.42 16.74
N VAL A 129 -16.55 -17.92 16.68
CA VAL A 129 -16.09 -18.79 15.57
C VAL A 129 -16.96 -20.04 15.46
N HIS A 130 -17.32 -20.67 16.59
CA HIS A 130 -18.17 -21.86 16.60
C HIS A 130 -19.58 -21.58 16.09
N GLU A 131 -20.16 -20.41 16.38
CA GLU A 131 -21.49 -20.04 15.90
C GLU A 131 -21.54 -20.02 14.37
N ILE A 132 -20.46 -19.55 13.76
CA ILE A 132 -20.34 -19.51 12.32
C ILE A 132 -20.07 -20.91 11.75
N LEU A 133 -19.15 -21.67 12.35
CA LEU A 133 -18.76 -23.00 11.85
C LEU A 133 -19.88 -24.04 11.98
N ASN A 134 -20.88 -23.83 12.85
CA ASN A 134 -22.06 -24.68 12.98
C ASN A 134 -22.89 -24.81 11.69
N CYS A 135 -22.67 -23.96 10.68
CA CYS A 135 -23.29 -24.14 9.36
C CYS A 135 -22.70 -25.30 8.55
N ASP A 136 -21.52 -25.82 8.92
CA ASP A 136 -20.95 -27.04 8.35
C ASP A 136 -21.45 -28.27 9.12
N PRO A 137 -22.18 -29.20 8.48
CA PRO A 137 -22.68 -30.40 9.16
C PRO A 137 -21.57 -31.32 9.67
N ASN A 138 -20.33 -31.17 9.19
CA ASN A 138 -19.19 -31.97 9.63
C ASN A 138 -18.39 -31.29 10.76
N PHE A 139 -18.78 -30.09 11.19
CA PHE A 139 -18.07 -29.39 12.24
C PHE A 139 -18.36 -30.02 13.61
N SER A 140 -17.30 -30.27 14.37
CA SER A 140 -17.38 -30.60 15.78
C SER A 140 -16.62 -29.56 16.61
N PRO A 141 -17.26 -28.93 17.62
CA PRO A 141 -16.61 -27.96 18.50
C PRO A 141 -15.40 -28.52 19.27
N SER A 142 -15.30 -29.85 19.40
CA SER A 142 -14.18 -30.51 20.08
C SER A 142 -12.95 -30.70 19.19
N ASP A 143 -13.09 -30.52 17.88
CA ASP A 143 -11.99 -30.74 16.95
C ASP A 143 -10.99 -29.59 16.97
N THR A 144 -9.72 -29.94 16.83
CA THR A 144 -8.67 -28.94 16.61
C THR A 144 -8.67 -28.52 15.15
N TYR A 145 -8.60 -27.22 14.92
CA TYR A 145 -8.62 -26.64 13.58
C TYR A 145 -7.72 -25.40 13.50
N ASN A 146 -7.32 -25.07 12.28
CA ASN A 146 -6.75 -23.77 11.95
C ASN A 146 -7.84 -22.90 11.31
N PHE A 147 -8.04 -21.71 11.87
CA PHE A 147 -8.98 -20.72 11.39
C PHE A 147 -8.23 -19.43 11.10
N ARG A 148 -8.26 -18.97 9.84
CA ARG A 148 -7.45 -17.83 9.39
C ARG A 148 -8.26 -16.89 8.50
N PRO A 149 -8.36 -15.59 8.85
CA PRO A 149 -8.96 -14.61 7.96
C PRO A 149 -8.11 -14.40 6.70
N ILE A 150 -8.76 -14.12 5.56
CA ILE A 150 -8.10 -13.99 4.24
C ILE A 150 -8.31 -12.59 3.65
N HIS A 151 -9.56 -12.12 3.62
CA HIS A 151 -9.92 -10.86 2.98
C HIS A 151 -11.18 -10.26 3.60
N TYR A 152 -11.20 -8.95 3.75
CA TYR A 152 -12.37 -8.17 4.15
C TYR A 152 -12.61 -7.05 3.14
N ALA A 153 -13.82 -6.96 2.60
CA ALA A 153 -14.30 -5.80 1.84
C ALA A 153 -15.83 -5.75 1.84
N SER A 154 -16.40 -4.56 1.75
CA SER A 154 -17.85 -4.33 1.61
C SER A 154 -18.69 -5.11 2.64
N ASN A 155 -18.24 -5.16 3.90
CA ASN A 155 -18.90 -5.88 5.00
C ASN A 155 -18.91 -7.42 4.88
N ILE A 156 -18.13 -7.96 3.95
CA ILE A 156 -17.98 -9.39 3.73
C ILE A 156 -16.59 -9.81 4.19
N LEU A 157 -16.54 -10.80 5.07
CA LEU A 157 -15.29 -11.40 5.54
C LEU A 157 -15.17 -12.82 5.01
N SER A 158 -13.99 -13.13 4.47
CA SER A 158 -13.62 -14.46 4.00
C SER A 158 -12.53 -15.05 4.89
N TYR A 159 -12.65 -16.33 5.24
CA TYR A 159 -11.66 -17.04 6.06
C TYR A 159 -11.52 -18.50 5.63
N THR A 160 -10.34 -19.07 5.90
CA THR A 160 -10.08 -20.50 5.73
C THR A 160 -10.29 -21.24 7.04
N TYR A 161 -10.94 -22.39 6.95
CA TYR A 161 -11.04 -23.37 8.02
C TYR A 161 -10.36 -24.66 7.58
N THR A 162 -9.43 -25.17 8.38
CA THR A 162 -8.70 -26.41 8.12
C THR A 162 -8.71 -27.31 9.37
N PRO A 163 -9.47 -28.41 9.37
CA PRO A 163 -9.41 -29.40 10.44
C PRO A 163 -8.03 -30.06 10.50
N VAL A 164 -7.45 -30.20 11.70
CA VAL A 164 -6.13 -30.84 11.87
C VAL A 164 -6.17 -32.32 11.47
N LYS A 165 -7.25 -33.01 11.79
CA LYS A 165 -7.46 -34.44 11.47
C LYS A 165 -7.67 -34.71 9.98
N SER A 166 -7.96 -33.68 9.18
CA SER A 166 -8.20 -33.79 7.74
C SER A 166 -7.26 -32.89 6.95
N ALA A 167 -5.99 -32.86 7.36
CA ALA A 167 -4.91 -32.12 6.69
C ALA A 167 -4.96 -32.35 5.17
N GLY A 168 -5.40 -31.32 4.42
CA GLY A 168 -5.59 -31.37 2.97
C GLY A 168 -6.99 -30.99 2.46
N ARG A 169 -8.00 -30.89 3.33
CA ARG A 169 -9.33 -30.35 2.97
C ARG A 169 -9.61 -29.08 3.74
N SER A 170 -9.17 -27.95 3.17
CA SER A 170 -9.50 -26.63 3.68
C SER A 170 -10.79 -26.12 3.02
N SER A 171 -11.65 -25.53 3.82
CA SER A 171 -12.88 -24.90 3.37
C SER A 171 -12.74 -23.38 3.43
N LEU A 172 -13.18 -22.72 2.37
CA LEU A 172 -13.43 -21.28 2.37
C LEU A 172 -14.82 -21.04 2.92
N PHE A 173 -14.89 -20.16 3.90
CA PHE A 173 -16.15 -19.64 4.39
C PHE A 173 -16.21 -18.15 4.14
N VAL A 174 -17.43 -17.68 3.89
CA VAL A 174 -17.73 -16.28 3.64
C VAL A 174 -18.90 -15.89 4.53
N ILE A 175 -18.74 -14.78 5.27
CA ILE A 175 -19.79 -14.26 6.16
C ILE A 175 -20.16 -12.83 5.80
N ASP A 176 -21.42 -12.51 6.04
CA ASP A 176 -21.86 -11.13 6.21
C ASP A 176 -21.63 -10.75 7.67
N VAL A 177 -20.82 -9.72 7.89
CA VAL A 177 -20.36 -9.31 9.22
C VAL A 177 -21.50 -8.70 10.04
N ASP A 178 -22.32 -7.82 9.45
CA ASP A 178 -23.41 -7.17 10.17
C ASP A 178 -24.54 -8.15 10.49
N GLN A 179 -24.89 -9.01 9.53
CA GLN A 179 -25.92 -10.03 9.74
C GLN A 179 -25.43 -11.20 10.58
N ARG A 180 -24.10 -11.36 10.73
CA ARG A 180 -23.46 -12.50 11.40
C ARG A 180 -23.90 -13.85 10.83
N THR A 181 -24.11 -13.90 9.52
CA THR A 181 -24.57 -15.11 8.84
C THR A 181 -23.49 -15.66 7.92
N CYS A 182 -23.38 -16.99 7.89
CA CYS A 182 -22.59 -17.66 6.86
C CYS A 182 -23.34 -17.59 5.53
N LEU A 183 -22.68 -17.03 4.52
CA LEU A 183 -23.18 -16.92 3.16
C LEU A 183 -22.84 -18.17 2.35
N THR A 184 -21.66 -18.74 2.56
CA THR A 184 -21.25 -20.00 1.94
C THR A 184 -20.12 -20.69 2.72
N ASN A 185 -20.15 -22.02 2.64
CA ASN A 185 -19.06 -22.94 2.96
C ASN A 185 -18.69 -23.64 1.64
N ARG A 186 -17.43 -23.55 1.22
CA ARG A 186 -16.95 -24.19 0.00
C ARG A 186 -15.65 -24.94 0.29
N VAL A 187 -15.66 -26.25 0.15
CA VAL A 187 -14.44 -27.04 0.16
C VAL A 187 -13.63 -26.68 -1.08
N LEU A 188 -12.44 -26.14 -0.90
CA LEU A 188 -11.56 -25.78 -2.01
C LEU A 188 -10.47 -26.86 -2.16
N PRO A 189 -10.11 -27.24 -3.40
CA PRO A 189 -9.00 -28.16 -3.65
C PRO A 189 -7.67 -27.44 -3.39
N PHE A 190 -7.32 -27.25 -2.11
CA PHE A 190 -6.11 -26.53 -1.73
C PHE A 190 -4.86 -27.36 -1.99
N ARG A 191 -3.96 -26.83 -2.83
CA ARG A 191 -2.61 -27.41 -2.98
C ARG A 191 -1.46 -26.43 -2.74
N LYS A 192 -1.63 -25.11 -3.00
CA LYS A 192 -0.49 -24.14 -2.90
C LYS A 192 -0.83 -22.73 -2.39
N LYS A 193 -1.65 -21.95 -3.12
CA LYS A 193 -1.89 -20.51 -2.85
C LYS A 193 -3.38 -20.15 -3.00
N LEU A 194 -3.87 -19.20 -2.20
CA LEU A 194 -5.22 -18.64 -2.22
C LEU A 194 -5.19 -17.12 -2.34
N PHE A 195 -6.15 -16.55 -3.06
CA PHE A 195 -6.63 -15.21 -2.76
C PHE A 195 -8.15 -15.16 -2.80
N VAL A 196 -8.71 -14.16 -2.12
CA VAL A 196 -10.11 -13.80 -2.23
C VAL A 196 -10.20 -12.29 -2.47
N ARG A 197 -11.08 -11.88 -3.38
CA ARG A 197 -11.45 -10.48 -3.63
C ARG A 197 -12.94 -10.40 -3.81
N ASN A 198 -13.56 -9.36 -3.26
CA ASN A 198 -15.00 -9.19 -3.35
C ASN A 198 -15.37 -7.70 -3.37
N ASN A 199 -16.51 -7.39 -4.00
CA ASN A 199 -17.28 -6.19 -3.70
C ASN A 199 -18.52 -6.60 -2.86
N SER A 200 -19.58 -5.80 -2.86
CA SER A 200 -20.82 -6.12 -2.12
C SER A 200 -21.64 -7.26 -2.76
N ASN A 201 -21.44 -7.53 -4.06
CA ASN A 201 -22.34 -8.37 -4.85
C ASN A 201 -21.67 -9.65 -5.38
N HIS A 202 -20.35 -9.60 -5.58
CA HIS A 202 -19.55 -10.63 -6.24
C HIS A 202 -18.29 -10.92 -5.41
N LEU A 203 -17.96 -12.20 -5.32
CA LEU A 203 -16.73 -12.69 -4.71
C LEU A 203 -16.01 -13.62 -5.70
N PHE A 204 -14.71 -13.41 -5.85
CA PHE A 204 -13.81 -14.26 -6.60
C PHE A 204 -12.79 -14.86 -5.65
N CYS A 205 -12.66 -16.20 -5.69
CA CYS A 205 -11.56 -16.89 -5.04
C CYS A 205 -10.68 -17.55 -6.09
N GLY A 206 -9.38 -17.33 -5.99
CA GLY A 206 -8.40 -17.89 -6.91
C GLY A 206 -7.45 -18.87 -6.23
N THR A 207 -7.22 -20.02 -6.87
CA THR A 207 -6.24 -21.02 -6.43
C THR A 207 -5.18 -21.28 -7.49
N TYR A 208 -3.91 -21.31 -7.06
CA TYR A 208 -2.80 -21.67 -7.94
C TYR A 208 -2.65 -23.20 -7.98
N SER A 209 -3.48 -23.85 -8.80
CA SER A 209 -3.67 -25.31 -8.75
C SER A 209 -3.98 -25.96 -10.08
N GLU A 210 -4.27 -25.20 -11.13
CA GLU A 210 -4.58 -25.76 -12.44
C GLU A 210 -3.30 -26.10 -13.18
N ILE A 211 -3.15 -27.33 -13.65
CA ILE A 211 -1.99 -27.72 -14.47
C ILE A 211 -2.42 -27.53 -15.91
N GLY A 212 -1.65 -26.71 -16.62
CA GLY A 212 -1.79 -26.49 -18.05
C GLY A 212 -1.35 -27.67 -18.91
N ASP A 213 -1.69 -27.62 -20.19
CA ASP A 213 -1.20 -28.61 -21.18
C ASP A 213 0.33 -28.57 -21.35
N ASP A 214 0.94 -27.46 -20.93
CA ASP A 214 2.37 -27.16 -20.92
C ASP A 214 3.03 -27.44 -19.56
N ASP A 215 2.39 -28.22 -18.68
CA ASP A 215 2.82 -28.58 -17.32
C ASP A 215 3.02 -27.39 -16.33
N PHE A 216 2.82 -26.15 -16.78
CA PHE A 216 2.86 -24.98 -15.92
C PHE A 216 1.59 -24.87 -15.08
N THR A 217 1.77 -24.54 -13.78
CA THR A 217 0.62 -24.27 -12.90
C THR A 217 0.05 -22.88 -13.17
N ARG A 218 -1.27 -22.78 -13.26
CA ARG A 218 -2.04 -21.57 -13.54
C ARG A 218 -3.03 -21.26 -12.42
N TRP A 219 -3.47 -20.01 -12.39
CA TRP A 219 -4.54 -19.57 -11.51
C TRP A 219 -5.90 -20.00 -12.04
N ARG A 220 -6.66 -20.66 -11.18
CA ARG A 220 -8.07 -20.97 -11.38
C ARG A 220 -8.92 -20.07 -10.51
N LEU A 221 -9.93 -19.43 -11.09
CA LEU A 221 -10.92 -18.65 -10.36
C LEU A 221 -12.24 -19.42 -10.24
N GLU A 222 -12.84 -19.32 -9.06
CA GLU A 222 -14.26 -19.63 -8.82
C GLU A 222 -14.98 -18.32 -8.43
N HIS A 223 -16.21 -18.16 -8.90
CA HIS A 223 -17.05 -16.99 -8.64
C HIS A 223 -18.25 -17.36 -7.77
N PHE A 224 -18.51 -16.54 -6.76
CA PHE A 224 -19.66 -16.61 -5.89
C PHE A 224 -20.47 -15.32 -5.99
N ASP A 225 -21.74 -15.47 -6.40
CA ASP A 225 -22.74 -14.40 -6.37
C ASP A 225 -23.26 -14.27 -4.93
N ILE A 226 -22.88 -13.18 -4.28
CA ILE A 226 -23.22 -12.87 -2.89
C ILE A 226 -24.72 -12.60 -2.77
N THR A 227 -25.30 -11.91 -3.75
CA THR A 227 -26.71 -11.50 -3.75
C THR A 227 -27.62 -12.72 -3.82
N ASN A 228 -27.32 -13.65 -4.73
CA ASN A 228 -28.11 -14.87 -4.93
C ASN A 228 -27.63 -16.05 -4.07
N ARG A 229 -26.53 -15.88 -3.31
CA ARG A 229 -25.86 -16.89 -2.48
C ARG A 229 -25.55 -18.17 -3.26
N LYS A 230 -25.01 -18.03 -4.47
CA LYS A 230 -24.77 -19.15 -5.39
C LYS A 230 -23.40 -19.08 -6.02
N TRP A 231 -22.73 -20.23 -6.07
CA TRP A 231 -21.53 -20.41 -6.89
C TRP A 231 -21.93 -20.54 -8.35
N THR A 232 -21.21 -19.83 -9.21
CA THR A 232 -21.37 -20.03 -10.66
C THR A 232 -20.77 -21.39 -11.05
N PRO A 233 -21.47 -22.22 -11.84
CA PRO A 233 -20.92 -23.47 -12.34
C PRO A 233 -19.67 -23.24 -13.21
N GLY A 234 -18.69 -24.13 -13.08
CA GLY A 234 -17.44 -24.04 -13.81
C GLY A 234 -16.35 -23.26 -13.08
N ASN A 235 -15.26 -22.97 -13.78
CA ASN A 235 -14.15 -22.18 -13.28
C ASN A 235 -13.54 -21.36 -14.44
N ILE A 236 -12.82 -20.30 -14.11
CA ILE A 236 -12.15 -19.44 -15.08
C ILE A 236 -10.65 -19.66 -14.94
N SER A 237 -10.03 -20.14 -16.02
CA SER A 237 -8.58 -20.35 -16.10
C SER A 237 -7.89 -19.06 -16.54
N LEU A 238 -6.97 -18.54 -15.72
CA LEU A 238 -6.17 -17.36 -16.05
C LEU A 238 -4.87 -17.80 -16.74
N ARG A 239 -4.98 -18.20 -18.01
CA ARG A 239 -3.85 -18.79 -18.75
C ARG A 239 -2.67 -17.85 -18.93
N ASP A 240 -2.95 -16.55 -19.09
CA ASP A 240 -1.96 -15.52 -19.43
C ASP A 240 -1.35 -14.82 -18.19
N VAL A 241 -1.65 -15.29 -16.98
CA VAL A 241 -1.18 -14.70 -15.71
C VAL A 241 -0.22 -15.67 -15.02
N VAL A 242 1.09 -15.42 -15.15
CA VAL A 242 2.15 -16.43 -14.92
C VAL A 242 2.87 -16.30 -13.56
N GLY A 243 2.64 -15.24 -12.78
CA GLY A 243 3.20 -15.08 -11.43
C GLY A 243 2.53 -15.95 -10.36
N LYS A 244 3.29 -16.39 -9.34
CA LYS A 244 2.80 -17.29 -8.26
C LYS A 244 2.64 -16.61 -6.90
N ASP A 245 3.39 -15.54 -6.66
CA ASP A 245 3.50 -14.88 -5.36
C ASP A 245 2.68 -13.59 -5.36
N ILE A 246 1.50 -13.66 -4.75
CA ILE A 246 0.55 -12.55 -4.67
C ILE A 246 1.20 -11.35 -3.97
N GLY A 247 1.10 -10.18 -4.59
CA GLY A 247 1.72 -8.94 -4.12
C GLY A 247 3.20 -8.80 -4.46
N ALA A 248 3.84 -9.81 -5.07
CA ALA A 248 5.26 -9.75 -5.47
C ALA A 248 5.47 -9.93 -6.98
N THR A 249 4.83 -10.95 -7.56
CA THR A 249 4.88 -11.25 -9.00
C THR A 249 3.51 -11.18 -9.67
N VAL A 250 2.43 -11.25 -8.90
CA VAL A 250 1.05 -11.17 -9.40
C VAL A 250 0.18 -10.34 -8.44
N SER A 251 -0.78 -9.59 -8.96
CA SER A 251 -1.77 -8.85 -8.17
C SER A 251 -3.17 -9.07 -8.74
N PHE A 252 -4.15 -9.25 -7.85
CA PHE A 252 -5.56 -9.44 -8.17
C PHE A 252 -6.38 -8.43 -7.39
N GLU A 253 -7.20 -7.64 -8.06
CA GLU A 253 -8.03 -6.64 -7.39
C GLU A 253 -9.40 -6.49 -8.07
N ILE A 254 -10.41 -6.09 -7.29
CA ILE A 254 -11.70 -5.64 -7.84
C ILE A 254 -11.76 -4.13 -7.66
N ILE A 255 -11.82 -3.40 -8.78
CA ILE A 255 -11.84 -1.93 -8.79
C ILE A 255 -12.94 -1.49 -9.76
N ASP A 256 -13.83 -0.60 -9.31
CA ASP A 256 -14.94 -0.04 -10.09
C ASP A 256 -15.80 -1.10 -10.80
N ASP A 257 -16.11 -2.22 -10.12
CA ASP A 257 -16.88 -3.37 -10.66
C ASP A 257 -16.20 -4.15 -11.80
N TYR A 258 -14.88 -4.10 -11.88
CA TYR A 258 -14.10 -4.97 -12.74
C TYR A 258 -13.10 -5.77 -11.94
N PHE A 259 -12.94 -7.04 -12.32
CA PHE A 259 -11.85 -7.87 -11.84
C PHE A 259 -10.62 -7.60 -12.68
N TYR A 260 -9.48 -7.41 -12.02
CA TYR A 260 -8.18 -7.24 -12.64
C TYR A 260 -7.20 -8.31 -12.15
N ALA A 261 -6.39 -8.82 -13.07
CA ALA A 261 -5.22 -9.63 -12.78
C ALA A 261 -4.02 -9.07 -13.54
N VAL A 262 -2.89 -8.86 -12.84
CA VAL A 262 -1.64 -8.41 -13.46
C VAL A 262 -0.46 -9.22 -12.94
N SER A 263 0.49 -9.51 -13.82
CA SER A 263 1.71 -10.26 -13.58
C SER A 263 2.92 -9.49 -14.12
N SER A 264 4.02 -9.50 -13.37
CA SER A 264 5.34 -9.04 -13.85
C SER A 264 6.18 -10.16 -14.46
N SER A 265 5.68 -11.40 -14.43
CA SER A 265 6.30 -12.61 -14.98
C SER A 265 5.62 -13.05 -16.29
N THR A 266 6.39 -13.73 -17.14
CA THR A 266 5.95 -14.35 -18.42
C THR A 266 6.23 -15.86 -18.41
N THR A 267 5.56 -16.62 -19.29
CA THR A 267 5.87 -18.04 -19.56
C THR A 267 7.05 -18.20 -20.51
N SER A 268 7.35 -17.17 -21.31
CA SER A 268 8.44 -17.21 -22.29
C SER A 268 9.78 -16.86 -21.60
N ASP A 269 10.54 -17.86 -21.20
CA ASP A 269 11.92 -17.72 -20.70
C ASP A 269 12.90 -17.36 -21.84
N ASN A 270 12.61 -16.30 -22.61
CA ASN A 270 13.65 -15.69 -23.42
C ASN A 270 14.51 -14.82 -22.51
N GLU A 271 15.49 -15.44 -21.84
CA GLU A 271 16.46 -14.76 -20.95
C GLU A 271 17.22 -13.62 -21.65
N PHE A 272 17.17 -13.57 -22.99
CA PHE A 272 17.82 -12.55 -23.82
C PHE A 272 16.86 -11.44 -24.28
N ALA A 273 15.60 -11.43 -23.83
CA ALA A 273 14.66 -10.39 -24.18
C ALA A 273 15.12 -9.04 -23.61
N ARG A 274 15.38 -8.08 -24.50
CA ARG A 274 15.79 -6.71 -24.13
C ARG A 274 14.76 -6.01 -23.23
N MET A 275 13.48 -6.29 -23.41
CA MET A 275 12.39 -5.63 -22.72
C MET A 275 11.51 -6.63 -21.98
N SER A 276 11.12 -6.27 -20.75
CA SER A 276 10.07 -6.95 -20.00
C SER A 276 8.76 -6.16 -20.06
N TYR A 277 7.64 -6.86 -19.85
CA TYR A 277 6.29 -6.31 -19.94
C TYR A 277 5.46 -6.72 -18.72
N TYR A 278 4.39 -5.98 -18.46
CA TYR A 278 3.31 -6.46 -17.61
C TYR A 278 2.30 -7.21 -18.45
N TYR A 279 1.85 -8.34 -17.94
CA TYR A 279 0.83 -9.18 -18.56
C TYR A 279 -0.37 -9.21 -17.64
N GLY A 280 -1.57 -9.21 -18.21
CA GLY A 280 -2.75 -9.18 -17.39
C GLY A 280 -4.02 -9.05 -18.19
N LEU A 281 -5.12 -9.06 -17.46
CA LEU A 281 -6.46 -9.05 -18.02
C LEU A 281 -7.43 -8.36 -17.09
N ARG A 282 -8.58 -8.01 -17.65
CA ARG A 282 -9.72 -7.42 -16.97
C ARG A 282 -11.02 -7.95 -17.54
N PHE A 283 -12.03 -8.14 -16.70
CA PHE A 283 -13.41 -8.39 -17.13
C PHE A 283 -14.41 -7.80 -16.11
N PRO A 284 -15.64 -7.44 -16.52
CA PRO A 284 -16.68 -6.96 -15.61
C PRO A 284 -17.05 -8.05 -14.58
N VAL A 285 -17.20 -7.72 -13.31
CA VAL A 285 -17.55 -8.74 -12.30
C VAL A 285 -18.94 -9.36 -12.50
N SER A 286 -19.84 -8.62 -13.15
CA SER A 286 -21.20 -9.06 -13.46
C SER A 286 -21.30 -9.96 -14.68
N SER A 287 -20.24 -10.07 -15.50
CA SER A 287 -20.23 -10.86 -16.73
C SER A 287 -18.96 -11.68 -16.83
N LEU A 288 -19.12 -13.01 -16.83
CA LEU A 288 -18.03 -13.97 -16.94
C LEU A 288 -17.87 -14.49 -18.37
N THR A 289 -18.40 -13.78 -19.36
CA THR A 289 -18.31 -14.21 -20.76
C THR A 289 -16.93 -13.88 -21.34
N SER A 290 -16.36 -14.78 -22.13
CA SER A 290 -15.07 -14.56 -22.78
C SER A 290 -15.05 -13.37 -23.75
N ARG A 291 -16.23 -12.85 -24.13
CA ARG A 291 -16.35 -11.67 -25.01
C ARG A 291 -16.04 -10.36 -24.30
N ASP A 292 -16.24 -10.31 -22.99
CA ASP A 292 -15.99 -9.11 -22.18
C ASP A 292 -14.58 -9.09 -21.58
N LEU A 293 -13.77 -10.12 -21.91
CA LEU A 293 -12.39 -10.23 -21.50
C LEU A 293 -11.52 -9.27 -22.31
N GLN A 294 -10.86 -8.36 -21.60
CA GLN A 294 -9.87 -7.44 -22.15
C GLN A 294 -8.50 -7.82 -21.64
N VAL A 295 -7.50 -7.79 -22.52
CA VAL A 295 -6.11 -8.13 -22.20
C VAL A 295 -5.29 -6.85 -22.16
N MET A 296 -4.22 -6.85 -21.38
CA MET A 296 -3.28 -5.76 -21.31
C MET A 296 -2.45 -5.67 -22.61
N SER A 297 -2.36 -4.49 -23.22
CA SER A 297 -1.61 -4.28 -24.47
C SER A 297 -0.11 -4.39 -24.23
N LYS A 298 0.55 -5.38 -24.83
CA LYS A 298 2.02 -5.59 -24.69
C LYS A 298 2.81 -4.31 -25.01
N LYS A 299 2.49 -3.61 -26.10
CA LYS A 299 3.20 -2.39 -26.52
C LYS A 299 3.11 -1.26 -25.49
N ALA A 300 1.93 -1.04 -24.90
CA ALA A 300 1.71 0.02 -23.91
C ALA A 300 2.15 -0.39 -22.50
N MET A 301 2.17 -1.69 -22.21
CA MET A 301 2.47 -2.24 -20.88
C MET A 301 3.95 -2.65 -20.74
N ARG A 302 4.85 -1.86 -21.34
CA ARG A 302 6.31 -1.99 -21.16
C ARG A 302 6.66 -1.82 -19.68
N ARG A 303 7.43 -2.76 -19.14
CA ARG A 303 7.82 -2.84 -17.72
C ARG A 303 9.23 -2.32 -17.47
N ARG A 304 10.27 -2.96 -18.00
CA ARG A 304 11.69 -2.58 -17.80
C ARG A 304 12.54 -2.90 -19.02
N ASP A 305 13.65 -2.20 -19.17
CA ASP A 305 14.74 -2.51 -20.10
C ASP A 305 15.82 -3.29 -19.33
N TYR A 306 16.46 -4.30 -19.94
CA TYR A 306 17.53 -5.06 -19.27
C TYR A 306 18.68 -4.17 -18.78
N ARG A 307 18.90 -3.02 -19.42
CA ARG A 307 19.91 -2.01 -19.04
C ARG A 307 19.59 -1.31 -17.72
N ASP A 308 18.36 -1.43 -17.20
CA ASP A 308 18.00 -0.96 -15.86
C ASP A 308 18.72 -1.78 -14.74
N GLY A 309 19.35 -2.89 -15.11
CA GLY A 309 20.18 -3.72 -14.24
C GLY A 309 19.40 -4.83 -13.52
N PRO A 310 20.10 -5.71 -12.78
CA PRO A 310 19.47 -6.82 -12.07
C PRO A 310 18.62 -6.34 -10.89
N ILE A 311 17.60 -7.13 -10.56
CA ILE A 311 16.66 -6.89 -9.44
C ILE A 311 16.91 -7.86 -8.29
N ASP A 312 16.70 -7.38 -7.07
CA ASP A 312 16.55 -8.24 -5.89
C ASP A 312 15.07 -8.59 -5.72
N ASP A 313 14.67 -9.76 -6.22
CA ASP A 313 13.27 -10.22 -6.25
C ASP A 313 12.60 -10.27 -4.88
N ARG A 314 13.39 -10.36 -3.80
CA ARG A 314 12.86 -10.34 -2.43
C ARG A 314 12.23 -9.00 -2.07
N TRP A 315 12.63 -7.92 -2.74
CA TRP A 315 12.10 -6.58 -2.55
C TRP A 315 10.96 -6.22 -3.51
N SER A 316 10.69 -7.09 -4.48
CA SER A 316 9.67 -6.86 -5.48
C SER A 316 8.28 -6.86 -4.86
N ASN A 317 7.53 -5.80 -5.13
CA ASN A 317 6.11 -5.69 -4.79
C ASN A 317 5.35 -5.17 -6.01
N ILE A 318 4.22 -5.77 -6.32
CA ILE A 318 3.33 -5.33 -7.40
C ILE A 318 1.91 -5.20 -6.86
N ARG A 319 1.23 -4.11 -7.23
CA ARG A 319 -0.18 -3.88 -6.91
C ARG A 319 -0.87 -3.05 -7.99
N LEU A 320 -2.20 -3.00 -7.93
CA LEU A 320 -3.02 -2.14 -8.76
C LEU A 320 -3.58 -1.01 -7.90
N ASP A 321 -3.34 0.23 -8.31
CA ASP A 321 -3.82 1.43 -7.61
C ASP A 321 -4.68 2.28 -8.56
N LYS A 322 -5.71 2.92 -8.01
CA LYS A 322 -6.45 3.98 -8.70
C LYS A 322 -5.79 5.33 -8.42
N CYS A 323 -5.41 6.05 -9.47
CA CYS A 323 -4.79 7.35 -9.34
C CYS A 323 -5.79 8.36 -8.75
N HIS A 324 -5.49 8.94 -7.58
CA HIS A 324 -6.36 9.93 -6.93
C HIS A 324 -6.60 11.19 -7.77
N ARG A 325 -5.68 11.51 -8.69
CA ARG A 325 -5.80 12.67 -9.59
C ARG A 325 -6.64 12.39 -10.83
N THR A 326 -6.36 11.28 -11.52
CA THR A 326 -6.93 11.01 -12.86
C THR A 326 -8.04 9.97 -12.84
N GLY A 327 -8.18 9.21 -11.75
CA GLY A 327 -9.13 8.10 -11.62
C GLY A 327 -8.73 6.86 -12.43
N LYS A 328 -7.61 6.92 -13.14
CA LYS A 328 -7.12 5.80 -13.96
C LYS A 328 -6.45 4.72 -13.11
N ILE A 329 -6.56 3.48 -13.55
CA ILE A 329 -5.93 2.33 -12.89
C ILE A 329 -4.50 2.20 -13.38
N GLU A 330 -3.57 1.97 -12.45
CA GLU A 330 -2.16 1.82 -12.75
C GLU A 330 -1.58 0.61 -12.03
N VAL A 331 -0.63 -0.04 -12.69
CA VAL A 331 0.28 -1.00 -12.07
C VAL A 331 1.35 -0.20 -11.33
N VAL A 332 1.47 -0.44 -10.03
CA VAL A 332 2.53 0.11 -9.19
C VAL A 332 3.45 -1.04 -8.80
N GLU A 333 4.69 -0.98 -9.26
CA GLU A 333 5.72 -1.96 -8.94
C GLU A 333 6.86 -1.29 -8.18
N CYS A 334 7.17 -1.80 -6.98
CA CYS A 334 8.33 -1.38 -6.20
C CYS A 334 9.42 -2.44 -6.30
N LEU A 335 10.64 -2.00 -6.58
CA LEU A 335 11.80 -2.85 -6.84
C LEU A 335 13.01 -2.37 -6.06
N ARG A 336 13.98 -3.27 -5.92
CA ARG A 336 15.36 -2.91 -5.56
C ARG A 336 16.28 -3.33 -6.70
N GLU A 337 17.04 -2.37 -7.21
CA GLU A 337 17.83 -2.52 -8.44
C GLU A 337 19.31 -2.23 -8.19
N LEU A 338 20.18 -2.84 -9.01
CA LEU A 338 21.60 -2.49 -9.12
C LEU A 338 21.79 -1.66 -10.40
N CYS A 339 22.06 -0.37 -10.28
CA CYS A 339 21.87 0.58 -11.38
C CYS A 339 23.10 0.87 -12.25
N ASP A 340 24.31 0.47 -11.84
CA ASP A 340 25.54 0.81 -12.56
C ASP A 340 26.70 -0.17 -12.29
N ALA A 341 27.78 -0.02 -13.07
CA ALA A 341 29.03 -0.75 -12.90
C ALA A 341 29.72 -0.47 -11.55
N GLU A 342 29.36 0.64 -10.89
CA GLU A 342 29.85 1.04 -9.57
C GLU A 342 29.11 0.29 -8.45
N GLY A 343 28.07 -0.48 -8.78
CA GLY A 343 27.33 -1.31 -7.86
C GLY A 343 26.36 -0.53 -6.97
N ARG A 344 25.95 0.68 -7.36
CA ARG A 344 24.98 1.47 -6.60
C ARG A 344 23.62 0.79 -6.62
N ARG A 345 23.02 0.70 -5.44
CA ARG A 345 21.69 0.13 -5.25
C ARG A 345 20.65 1.25 -5.22
N SER A 346 19.46 0.96 -5.73
CA SER A 346 18.34 1.89 -5.65
C SER A 346 17.04 1.20 -5.28
N ARG A 347 16.11 1.95 -4.68
CA ARG A 347 14.70 1.61 -4.56
C ARG A 347 13.95 2.37 -5.66
N THR A 348 13.21 1.64 -6.48
CA THR A 348 12.47 2.21 -7.61
C THR A 348 11.01 1.86 -7.49
N ALA A 349 10.14 2.86 -7.63
CA ALA A 349 8.71 2.67 -7.82
C ALA A 349 8.36 3.03 -9.27
N LEU A 350 7.86 2.05 -10.01
CA LEU A 350 7.38 2.17 -11.38
C LEU A 350 5.87 2.30 -11.37
N ARG A 351 5.35 3.24 -12.16
CA ARG A 351 3.93 3.38 -12.45
C ARG A 351 3.68 3.15 -13.93
N THR A 352 2.72 2.30 -14.25
CA THR A 352 2.27 2.11 -15.63
C THR A 352 0.75 2.14 -15.66
N GLU A 353 0.18 3.09 -16.39
CA GLU A 353 -1.26 3.14 -16.64
C GLU A 353 -1.72 1.86 -17.34
N VAL A 354 -2.79 1.24 -16.83
CA VAL A 354 -3.34 0.02 -17.41
C VAL A 354 -3.95 0.35 -18.76
N ALA A 355 -3.28 -0.13 -19.82
CA ALA A 355 -3.74 -0.03 -21.20
C ALA A 355 -4.31 -1.38 -21.65
N LEU A 356 -5.58 -1.38 -22.05
CA LEU A 356 -6.33 -2.57 -22.44
C LEU A 356 -6.52 -2.62 -23.95
N CYS A 357 -6.63 -3.84 -24.47
CA CYS A 357 -6.98 -4.14 -25.85
C CYS A 357 -7.89 -5.37 -25.88
N ASP A 358 -8.67 -5.53 -26.95
CA ASP A 358 -9.57 -6.68 -27.07
C ASP A 358 -8.76 -7.97 -27.21
N ALA A 359 -9.21 -9.08 -26.62
CA ALA A 359 -8.49 -10.35 -26.70
C ALA A 359 -8.28 -10.83 -28.16
N SER A 360 -9.15 -10.42 -29.09
CA SER A 360 -9.05 -10.71 -30.51
C SER A 360 -7.97 -9.92 -31.26
N CYS A 361 -7.39 -8.88 -30.65
CA CYS A 361 -6.31 -8.08 -31.24
C CYS A 361 -4.95 -8.36 -30.61
N VAL A 362 -4.84 -9.44 -29.83
CA VAL A 362 -3.55 -9.97 -29.39
C VAL A 362 -2.85 -10.53 -30.63
N ASP A 363 -1.90 -9.76 -31.14
CA ASP A 363 -1.06 -10.16 -32.25
C ASP A 363 -0.27 -11.42 -31.87
N ASP A 364 -0.43 -12.47 -32.66
CA ASP A 364 0.17 -13.78 -32.45
C ASP A 364 1.66 -13.68 -32.84
N GLY A 365 2.45 -13.07 -31.96
CA GLY A 365 3.90 -13.24 -31.90
C GLY A 365 4.69 -13.07 -33.20
N SER A 366 4.26 -12.22 -34.13
CA SER A 366 5.00 -11.96 -35.38
C SER A 366 5.21 -10.48 -35.69
N GLU A 367 5.28 -9.62 -34.67
CA GLU A 367 6.14 -8.45 -34.79
C GLU A 367 7.58 -8.96 -34.71
N SER A 368 8.20 -9.10 -35.88
CA SER A 368 9.64 -9.18 -36.05
C SER A 368 10.29 -8.16 -35.12
N GLU A 369 11.34 -8.56 -34.39
CA GLU A 369 12.27 -7.65 -33.72
C GLU A 369 13.07 -6.78 -34.73
N ASP A 370 12.49 -6.54 -35.91
CA ASP A 370 13.00 -5.71 -36.99
C ASP A 370 12.41 -4.31 -36.84
N ASP A 371 12.96 -3.57 -35.88
CA ASP A 371 13.25 -2.15 -36.08
C ASP A 371 14.37 -1.77 -35.11
N ASP A 372 15.56 -1.65 -35.71
CA ASP A 372 16.87 -1.25 -35.20
C ASP A 372 17.73 -2.27 -34.41
N ASP A 373 18.79 -2.66 -35.12
CA ASP A 373 20.16 -2.86 -34.62
C ASP A 373 20.56 -4.24 -34.09
N GLY A 374 20.88 -5.16 -35.02
CA GLY A 374 21.86 -6.25 -34.87
C GLY A 374 21.76 -7.16 -33.63
N PRO A 375 22.66 -8.14 -33.47
CA PRO A 375 22.79 -8.81 -32.18
C PRO A 375 23.33 -7.78 -31.18
N TRP A 376 22.58 -7.45 -30.12
CA TRP A 376 22.92 -6.41 -29.14
C TRP A 376 24.30 -6.58 -28.45
N TYR A 377 24.89 -7.78 -28.52
CA TYR A 377 26.26 -8.06 -28.07
C TYR A 377 27.37 -7.62 -29.06
N LEU A 378 26.98 -7.18 -30.27
CA LEU A 378 27.85 -6.62 -31.31
C LEU A 378 27.69 -5.10 -31.48
N GLN A 379 26.73 -4.46 -30.79
CA GLN A 379 26.70 -3.00 -30.70
C GLN A 379 27.89 -2.51 -29.87
N ASP A 380 28.65 -1.56 -30.40
CA ASP A 380 29.73 -0.87 -29.67
C ASP A 380 29.20 -0.41 -28.30
N LEU A 381 29.79 -0.95 -27.23
CA LEU A 381 29.48 -0.62 -25.83
C LEU A 381 29.49 0.89 -25.52
N VAL A 382 30.14 1.67 -26.38
CA VAL A 382 30.28 3.13 -26.29
C VAL A 382 29.10 3.88 -26.90
N ALA A 383 28.46 3.36 -27.96
CA ALA A 383 27.30 3.98 -28.61
C ALA A 383 25.95 3.59 -27.98
N ALA A 384 25.84 2.37 -27.43
CA ALA A 384 24.62 1.91 -26.75
C ALA A 384 24.34 2.60 -25.40
N ALA A 385 25.31 3.36 -24.88
CA ALA A 385 25.23 4.12 -23.64
C ALA A 385 24.35 5.39 -23.73
N GLU A 386 23.99 5.85 -24.94
CA GLU A 386 23.51 7.23 -25.07
C GLU A 386 22.06 7.49 -24.63
N LYS A 387 21.16 6.49 -24.51
CA LYS A 387 19.82 6.71 -23.90
C LYS A 387 19.24 5.48 -23.19
N PRO A 388 19.35 5.37 -21.85
CA PRO A 388 18.42 4.58 -21.06
C PRO A 388 17.02 5.25 -21.14
N ASN A 389 15.96 4.48 -21.40
CA ASN A 389 14.56 4.96 -21.40
C ASN A 389 14.16 6.03 -22.43
N ALA A 390 14.44 5.83 -23.72
CA ALA A 390 13.71 6.55 -24.76
C ALA A 390 12.23 6.09 -24.77
N GLY A 391 11.34 6.80 -24.08
CA GLY A 391 9.88 6.66 -24.24
C GLY A 391 9.03 6.47 -22.97
N ARG A 392 9.62 6.34 -21.78
CA ARG A 392 8.82 6.33 -20.52
C ARG A 392 8.79 7.74 -19.92
N ASP A 393 7.61 8.19 -19.50
CA ASP A 393 7.45 9.45 -18.77
C ASP A 393 8.30 9.43 -17.49
N PRO A 394 9.25 10.37 -17.30
CA PRO A 394 10.04 10.47 -16.08
C PRO A 394 9.17 10.61 -14.81
N SER A 395 7.95 11.13 -14.93
CA SER A 395 7.01 11.22 -13.82
C SER A 395 6.52 9.84 -13.35
N ALA A 396 6.61 8.82 -14.20
CA ALA A 396 6.18 7.46 -13.92
C ALA A 396 7.23 6.62 -13.17
N VAL A 397 8.44 7.15 -12.97
CA VAL A 397 9.54 6.46 -12.28
C VAL A 397 9.99 7.28 -11.08
N HIS A 398 9.84 6.73 -9.88
CA HIS A 398 10.42 7.30 -8.67
C HIS A 398 11.58 6.43 -8.18
N ARG A 399 12.81 6.88 -8.43
CA ARG A 399 14.04 6.18 -8.03
C ARG A 399 14.78 6.93 -6.94
N VAL A 400 15.20 6.19 -5.92
CA VAL A 400 15.99 6.67 -4.77
C VAL A 400 17.23 5.79 -4.65
N TYR A 401 18.41 6.39 -4.66
CA TYR A 401 19.68 5.66 -4.47
C TYR A 401 20.00 5.45 -2.99
N ASP A 402 20.68 4.34 -2.68
CA ASP A 402 21.26 4.16 -1.36
C ASP A 402 22.37 5.19 -1.16
N ASP A 403 22.37 5.85 0.00
CA ASP A 403 23.45 6.75 0.41
C ASP A 403 24.60 5.90 0.97
N PRO A 404 25.80 5.93 0.37
CA PRO A 404 26.94 5.14 0.83
C PRO A 404 27.40 5.49 2.24
N THR A 405 27.02 6.67 2.75
CA THR A 405 27.34 7.11 4.12
C THR A 405 26.38 6.54 5.17
N GLN A 406 25.26 5.95 4.75
CA GLN A 406 24.26 5.37 5.64
C GLN A 406 24.38 3.85 5.74
N THR A 407 23.95 3.29 6.87
CA THR A 407 23.86 1.84 7.06
C THR A 407 22.87 1.24 6.05
N THR A 408 23.33 0.27 5.29
CA THR A 408 22.51 -0.47 4.33
C THR A 408 21.38 -1.21 5.03
N VAL A 409 20.14 -0.82 4.75
CA VAL A 409 18.95 -1.56 5.20
C VAL A 409 18.82 -2.84 4.37
N THR A 410 18.95 -4.00 5.02
CA THR A 410 18.79 -5.32 4.40
C THR A 410 17.32 -5.75 4.40
N PHE A 411 17.00 -6.77 3.60
CA PHE A 411 15.65 -7.33 3.56
C PHE A 411 15.20 -7.83 4.94
N MET A 412 16.10 -8.50 5.68
CA MET A 412 15.81 -9.05 7.00
C MET A 412 15.57 -7.98 8.07
N ASN A 413 16.11 -6.78 7.88
CA ASN A 413 15.97 -5.67 8.81
C ASN A 413 14.88 -4.68 8.38
N CYS A 414 14.10 -4.97 7.33
CA CYS A 414 13.03 -4.11 6.83
C CYS A 414 11.73 -4.90 6.74
N PHE A 415 10.86 -4.76 7.74
CA PHE A 415 9.68 -5.61 7.93
C PHE A 415 8.49 -5.16 7.10
N VAL A 416 8.34 -3.85 6.94
CA VAL A 416 7.32 -3.23 6.09
C VAL A 416 8.04 -2.40 5.05
N ARG A 417 7.64 -2.57 3.78
CA ARG A 417 8.20 -1.89 2.62
C ARG A 417 7.04 -1.32 1.83
N SER A 418 6.79 -0.03 1.97
CA SER A 418 5.66 0.62 1.30
C SER A 418 6.13 1.83 0.52
N TRP A 419 5.39 2.15 -0.53
CA TRP A 419 5.55 3.39 -1.27
C TRP A 419 4.22 4.13 -1.32
N ASN A 420 4.25 5.38 -0.88
CA ASN A 420 3.09 6.26 -0.97
C ASN A 420 3.18 7.08 -2.25
N ARG A 421 2.18 6.87 -3.12
CA ARG A 421 2.06 7.49 -4.44
C ARG A 421 1.98 9.01 -4.39
N ASP A 422 1.09 9.54 -3.55
CA ASP A 422 0.80 10.97 -3.52
C ASP A 422 1.97 11.77 -2.93
N CYS A 423 2.75 11.13 -2.05
CA CYS A 423 3.94 11.72 -1.47
C CYS A 423 5.22 11.47 -2.29
N ASN A 424 5.17 10.55 -3.27
CA ASN A 424 6.35 9.94 -3.90
C ASN A 424 7.43 9.62 -2.85
N THR A 425 7.06 8.86 -1.83
CA THR A 425 7.91 8.61 -0.65
C THR A 425 7.84 7.13 -0.28
N PHE A 426 8.99 6.51 -0.10
CA PHE A 426 9.08 5.18 0.50
C PHE A 426 8.93 5.31 2.01
N ILE A 427 8.16 4.42 2.61
CA ILE A 427 8.01 4.30 4.06
C ILE A 427 8.29 2.86 4.44
N ASP A 428 9.32 2.70 5.24
CA ASP A 428 9.80 1.42 5.70
C ASP A 428 9.66 1.35 7.24
N VAL A 429 9.32 0.17 7.76
CA VAL A 429 9.52 -0.15 9.18
C VAL A 429 10.73 -1.05 9.27
N ILE A 430 11.78 -0.57 9.90
CA ILE A 430 13.08 -1.23 9.97
C ILE A 430 13.44 -1.56 11.43
N ASN A 431 14.25 -2.59 11.62
CA ASN A 431 14.82 -2.86 12.93
C ASN A 431 15.96 -1.88 13.21
N SER A 432 15.94 -1.20 14.36
CA SER A 432 17.13 -0.47 14.82
C SER A 432 18.22 -1.45 15.29
N PRO A 433 19.49 -1.03 15.33
CA PRO A 433 20.55 -1.79 16.00
C PRO A 433 20.17 -2.21 17.44
N ASP A 434 19.40 -1.37 18.13
CA ASP A 434 18.89 -1.64 19.49
C ASP A 434 17.64 -2.55 19.55
N ALA A 435 17.32 -3.27 18.47
CA ALA A 435 16.19 -4.20 18.39
C ALA A 435 14.80 -3.59 18.67
N VAL A 436 14.60 -2.31 18.34
CA VAL A 436 13.30 -1.63 18.42
C VAL A 436 12.88 -1.18 17.01
N PRO A 437 11.65 -1.48 16.57
CA PRO A 437 11.17 -1.01 15.28
C PRO A 437 11.21 0.53 15.17
N ILE A 438 11.72 1.03 14.05
CA ILE A 438 11.72 2.44 13.69
C ILE A 438 11.11 2.63 12.30
N VAL A 439 10.39 3.73 12.13
CA VAL A 439 9.86 4.19 10.85
C VAL A 439 10.95 4.98 10.14
N ARG A 440 11.14 4.70 8.86
CA ARG A 440 12.02 5.45 7.97
C ARG A 440 11.22 5.94 6.78
N SER A 441 11.22 7.25 6.52
CA SER A 441 10.74 7.81 5.25
C SER A 441 11.91 8.19 4.37
N ILE A 442 11.78 7.92 3.07
CA ILE A 442 12.81 8.23 2.07
C ILE A 442 12.17 8.86 0.86
N ARG A 443 12.65 10.05 0.50
CA ARG A 443 12.16 10.80 -0.65
C ARG A 443 13.31 11.45 -1.40
N ARG A 444 13.30 11.35 -2.73
CA ARG A 444 14.20 12.14 -3.59
C ARG A 444 13.68 13.58 -3.74
N ARG A 445 14.55 14.58 -3.53
CA ARG A 445 14.29 16.00 -3.86
C ARG A 445 15.33 16.50 -4.86
N ARG A 446 14.94 17.45 -5.71
CA ARG A 446 15.92 18.25 -6.46
C ARG A 446 16.65 19.16 -5.47
N ALA A 447 17.97 19.18 -5.52
CA ALA A 447 18.77 20.05 -4.69
C ALA A 447 18.48 21.51 -5.09
N THR A 448 18.20 22.35 -4.10
CA THR A 448 18.04 23.79 -4.29
C THR A 448 19.35 24.55 -4.10
N ASP A 449 20.39 23.89 -3.55
CA ASP A 449 21.69 24.50 -3.27
C ASP A 449 22.76 24.01 -4.27
N PRO A 450 23.53 24.93 -4.88
CA PRO A 450 24.67 24.57 -5.71
C PRO A 450 25.84 24.15 -4.81
N GLY A 451 26.09 22.84 -4.68
CA GLY A 451 27.30 22.32 -4.03
C GLY A 451 27.19 20.99 -3.27
N THR A 452 25.98 20.47 -3.05
CA THR A 452 25.75 19.20 -2.30
C THR A 452 25.11 18.09 -3.13
N SER A 453 25.15 18.18 -4.46
CA SER A 453 24.45 17.26 -5.34
C SER A 453 25.31 16.07 -5.75
N ASP A 454 24.67 14.91 -5.90
CA ASP A 454 25.12 13.92 -6.89
C ASP A 454 25.22 14.59 -8.28
N SER A 455 25.91 13.94 -9.23
CA SER A 455 26.15 14.43 -10.60
C SER A 455 24.90 14.92 -11.36
N ASP A 456 23.69 14.65 -10.85
CA ASP A 456 22.37 14.98 -11.41
C ASP A 456 21.58 16.07 -10.64
N GLY A 457 22.18 16.77 -9.66
CA GLY A 457 21.50 17.90 -8.99
C GLY A 457 20.39 17.49 -8.01
N THR A 458 20.38 16.24 -7.50
CA THR A 458 19.33 15.73 -6.59
C THR A 458 19.92 15.14 -5.32
N THR A 459 19.22 15.25 -4.19
CA THR A 459 19.59 14.62 -2.91
C THR A 459 18.41 13.86 -2.30
N ASN A 460 18.73 12.79 -1.57
CA ASN A 460 17.72 12.04 -0.82
C ASN A 460 17.50 12.72 0.53
N THR A 461 16.24 12.99 0.85
CA THR A 461 15.82 13.38 2.20
C THR A 461 15.34 12.13 2.92
N ILE A 462 15.99 11.80 4.05
CA ILE A 462 15.64 10.65 4.87
C ILE A 462 15.24 11.14 6.24
N SER A 463 14.07 10.72 6.71
CA SER A 463 13.58 11.02 8.06
C SER A 463 13.36 9.74 8.84
N TYR A 464 13.59 9.78 10.14
CA TYR A 464 13.42 8.65 11.04
C TYR A 464 12.45 9.00 12.15
N TRP A 465 11.65 8.03 12.55
CA TRP A 465 10.85 8.10 13.76
C TRP A 465 10.86 6.79 14.54
N PRO A 466 11.07 6.83 15.86
CA PRO A 466 11.38 8.02 16.65
C PRO A 466 12.69 8.70 16.18
N PRO A 467 12.85 10.03 16.38
CA PRO A 467 14.06 10.73 15.95
C PRO A 467 15.30 10.03 16.51
N GLN A 468 16.26 9.68 15.64
CA GLN A 468 17.48 9.01 16.07
C GLN A 468 18.28 9.93 17.01
N THR A 469 18.56 9.47 18.22
CA THR A 469 19.58 10.07 19.08
C THR A 469 20.96 9.70 18.53
N LYS A 470 21.93 10.61 18.61
CA LYS A 470 23.32 10.32 18.22
C LYS A 470 23.81 9.08 18.99
N PRO A 471 24.62 8.20 18.38
CA PRO A 471 25.07 6.94 19.00
C PRO A 471 25.79 7.14 20.35
N ASP A 472 26.37 8.33 20.60
CA ASP A 472 27.07 8.66 21.84
C ASP A 472 26.15 9.13 22.98
N LYS A 473 24.83 9.19 22.76
CA LYS A 473 23.85 9.56 23.79
C LYS A 473 22.99 8.34 24.10
N GLU A 474 22.88 8.00 25.39
CA GLU A 474 21.89 7.03 25.88
C GLU A 474 20.56 7.24 25.16
N ASP A 475 19.94 6.14 24.76
CA ASP A 475 18.66 6.14 24.05
C ASP A 475 17.63 6.94 24.85
N GLN A 476 17.39 8.19 24.42
CA GLN A 476 16.51 9.12 25.13
C GLN A 476 15.04 8.81 24.86
N ARG A 477 14.72 7.70 24.16
CA ARG A 477 13.34 7.26 23.97
C ARG A 477 12.73 6.95 25.34
N PRO A 478 11.65 7.65 25.74
CA PRO A 478 10.95 7.32 26.96
C PRO A 478 10.49 5.86 26.94
N GLN A 479 10.74 5.13 28.04
CA GLN A 479 10.40 3.72 28.20
C GLN A 479 8.98 3.33 27.75
N PRO A 480 7.92 4.16 27.96
CA PRO A 480 6.58 3.83 27.47
C PRO A 480 6.49 3.65 25.96
N LEU A 481 7.25 4.43 25.16
CA LEU A 481 7.24 4.32 23.70
C LEU A 481 7.99 3.07 23.23
N ALA A 482 9.13 2.75 23.86
CA ALA A 482 9.86 1.52 23.57
C ALA A 482 8.98 0.29 23.85
N GLY A 483 8.22 0.32 24.94
CA GLY A 483 7.26 -0.75 25.28
C GLY A 483 6.11 -0.90 24.29
N ILE A 484 5.64 0.16 23.63
CA ILE A 484 4.60 0.05 22.58
C ILE A 484 5.20 -0.40 21.25
N LEU A 485 6.39 0.09 20.89
CA LEU A 485 7.06 -0.29 19.63
C LEU A 485 7.53 -1.74 19.65
N ASN A 486 7.99 -2.20 20.81
CA ASN A 486 8.38 -3.58 21.04
C ASN A 486 7.73 -4.13 22.33
N PRO A 487 6.44 -4.53 22.26
CA PRO A 487 5.69 -5.04 23.40
C PRO A 487 6.19 -6.42 23.89
N GLY A 488 7.11 -7.07 23.17
CA GLY A 488 7.82 -8.26 23.63
C GLY A 488 9.07 -7.97 24.47
N GLY A 489 9.51 -6.71 24.54
CA GLY A 489 10.73 -6.29 25.23
C GLY A 489 12.02 -6.52 24.42
N SER A 490 13.15 -6.04 24.96
CA SER A 490 14.45 -6.01 24.27
C SER A 490 15.06 -7.37 23.96
N ASN A 491 14.64 -8.44 24.66
CA ASN A 491 15.17 -9.80 24.50
C ASN A 491 14.41 -10.60 23.42
N PHE A 492 13.57 -9.93 22.64
CA PHE A 492 12.66 -10.59 21.74
C PHE A 492 13.25 -10.76 20.33
N SER A 493 13.25 -12.00 19.82
CA SER A 493 13.83 -12.37 18.52
C SER A 493 12.83 -12.99 17.54
N GLY A 494 11.53 -12.77 17.74
CA GLY A 494 10.48 -13.30 16.86
C GLY A 494 10.43 -12.60 15.50
N ASN A 495 9.74 -13.24 14.55
CA ASN A 495 9.58 -12.68 13.21
C ASN A 495 8.67 -11.45 13.25
N VAL A 496 9.00 -10.43 12.46
CA VAL A 496 8.17 -9.23 12.31
C VAL A 496 7.65 -9.17 10.90
N SER A 497 6.34 -9.02 10.78
CA SER A 497 5.66 -8.85 9.50
C SER A 497 4.69 -7.68 9.58
N GLY A 498 4.29 -7.11 8.44
CA GLY A 498 3.34 -6.02 8.48
C GLY A 498 2.85 -5.62 7.09
N VAL A 499 1.87 -4.75 7.11
CA VAL A 499 1.21 -4.21 5.93
C VAL A 499 0.99 -2.72 6.14
N ALA A 500 1.07 -1.98 5.05
CA ALA A 500 0.83 -0.55 5.03
C ALA A 500 -0.29 -0.25 4.04
N ASP A 501 -1.13 0.73 4.38
CA ASP A 501 -2.01 1.38 3.43
C ASP A 501 -1.53 2.83 3.17
N ASP A 502 -2.43 3.68 2.67
CA ASP A 502 -2.14 5.08 2.36
C ASP A 502 -1.97 5.95 3.61
N ARG A 503 -2.42 5.51 4.79
CA ARG A 503 -2.58 6.33 6.00
C ARG A 503 -1.89 5.76 7.23
N SER A 504 -1.55 4.49 7.22
CA SER A 504 -1.15 3.75 8.41
C SER A 504 -0.36 2.49 8.08
N ILE A 505 0.32 1.98 9.10
CA ILE A 505 1.08 0.74 9.06
C ILE A 505 0.65 -0.11 10.24
N LEU A 506 0.28 -1.35 9.96
CA LEU A 506 0.06 -2.37 10.99
C LEU A 506 1.17 -3.42 10.87
N TYR A 507 1.91 -3.63 11.94
CA TYR A 507 2.89 -4.71 12.02
C TYR A 507 2.61 -5.62 13.21
N ALA A 508 3.02 -6.87 13.05
CA ALA A 508 2.89 -7.94 14.01
C ALA A 508 4.27 -8.42 14.43
N ILE A 509 4.41 -8.65 15.73
CA ILE A 509 5.58 -9.28 16.33
C ILE A 509 5.15 -10.68 16.79
N ASP A 510 5.69 -11.73 16.17
CA ASP A 510 5.32 -13.13 16.37
C ASP A 510 6.02 -13.76 17.59
N ASP A 511 5.29 -14.01 18.67
CA ASP A 511 5.77 -14.60 19.93
C ASP A 511 5.09 -15.93 20.27
N HIS A 512 5.79 -17.06 20.15
CA HIS A 512 5.29 -18.37 20.55
C HIS A 512 3.84 -18.65 20.10
N SER A 513 3.54 -18.35 18.83
CA SER A 513 2.21 -18.47 18.19
C SER A 513 1.17 -17.39 18.54
N VAL A 514 1.56 -16.35 19.27
CA VAL A 514 0.75 -15.15 19.54
C VAL A 514 1.38 -13.95 18.87
N ARG A 515 0.58 -13.18 18.15
CA ARG A 515 1.00 -11.98 17.43
C ARG A 515 0.61 -10.75 18.20
N ARG A 516 1.60 -9.90 18.49
CA ARG A 516 1.38 -8.58 19.08
C ARG A 516 1.21 -7.56 17.95
N LEU A 517 0.00 -7.01 17.81
CA LEU A 517 -0.33 -6.11 16.71
C LEU A 517 -0.13 -4.65 17.12
N VAL A 518 0.68 -3.92 16.35
CA VAL A 518 1.00 -2.51 16.59
C VAL A 518 0.63 -1.68 15.36
N LEU A 519 -0.16 -0.62 15.59
CA LEU A 519 -0.56 0.36 14.59
C LEU A 519 0.28 1.63 14.71
N ILE A 520 0.83 2.07 13.59
CA ILE A 520 1.38 3.41 13.39
C ILE A 520 0.44 4.16 12.44
N SER A 521 -0.12 5.28 12.87
CA SER A 521 -1.02 6.09 12.04
C SER A 521 -0.39 7.44 11.69
N PHE A 522 -0.46 7.79 10.42
CA PHE A 522 -0.09 9.09 9.87
C PHE A 522 -1.30 9.98 9.60
N ASP A 523 -2.52 9.50 9.87
CA ASP A 523 -3.74 10.27 9.68
C ASP A 523 -4.18 10.94 10.99
N PRO A 524 -4.25 12.29 11.04
CA PRO A 524 -4.63 13.02 12.26
C PRO A 524 -6.10 12.84 12.68
N SER A 525 -6.94 12.23 11.82
CA SER A 525 -8.35 11.96 12.14
C SER A 525 -8.57 10.64 12.85
N ILE A 526 -7.58 9.72 12.80
CA ILE A 526 -7.64 8.44 13.50
C ILE A 526 -7.53 8.69 15.00
N LYS A 527 -8.57 8.29 15.74
CA LYS A 527 -8.66 8.44 17.19
C LYS A 527 -9.00 7.10 17.82
N LEU A 528 -8.04 6.53 18.52
CA LEU A 528 -8.21 5.31 19.29
C LEU A 528 -8.48 5.65 20.76
N PRO A 529 -9.32 4.86 21.46
CA PRO A 529 -9.49 5.00 22.90
C PRO A 529 -8.17 4.71 23.62
N GLY A 530 -7.92 5.38 24.75
CA GLY A 530 -6.73 5.16 25.57
C GLY A 530 -5.45 5.85 25.06
N LEU A 531 -5.48 6.59 23.95
CA LEU A 531 -4.34 7.38 23.49
C LEU A 531 -3.99 8.50 24.48
N THR A 532 -2.72 8.59 24.84
CA THR A 532 -2.16 9.66 25.67
C THR A 532 -1.24 10.57 24.86
N SER A 533 -1.14 11.86 25.23
CA SER A 533 -0.23 12.79 24.56
C SER A 533 1.23 12.38 24.73
N TRP A 534 1.97 12.33 23.63
CA TRP A 534 3.41 12.07 23.66
C TRP A 534 4.20 13.35 23.99
N PRO A 535 4.99 13.38 25.08
CA PRO A 535 5.75 14.58 25.48
C PRO A 535 6.98 14.82 24.61
N GLY A 536 7.50 13.79 23.93
CA GLY A 536 8.72 13.87 23.11
C GLY A 536 8.51 14.41 21.69
N ARG A 537 7.50 15.26 21.47
CA ARG A 537 7.35 15.97 20.19
C ARG A 537 8.56 16.91 20.07
N PRO A 538 9.30 16.93 18.95
CA PRO A 538 10.32 17.97 18.76
C PRO A 538 9.63 19.31 18.95
N THR A 539 10.06 20.07 19.96
CA THR A 539 9.63 21.45 20.13
C THR A 539 10.14 22.18 18.89
N VAL A 540 9.31 22.29 17.85
CA VAL A 540 9.53 23.30 16.84
C VAL A 540 9.50 24.58 17.65
N ALA A 541 10.68 25.18 17.86
CA ALA A 541 10.79 26.44 18.56
C ALA A 541 9.83 27.40 17.87
N SER A 542 8.68 27.66 18.49
CA SER A 542 7.85 28.78 18.10
C SER A 542 8.67 30.00 18.52
N SER A 543 9.53 30.48 17.63
CA SER A 543 10.23 31.75 17.76
C SER A 543 9.24 32.90 17.58
N LEU A 544 8.24 32.93 18.46
CA LEU A 544 7.39 34.08 18.74
C LEU A 544 7.09 34.02 20.24
N THR A 545 8.14 34.15 21.05
CA THR A 545 8.01 34.67 22.40
C THR A 545 7.48 36.09 22.26
N ALA A 546 6.19 36.26 22.57
CA ALA A 546 5.62 37.57 22.83
C ALA A 546 6.43 38.21 23.97
N SER A 547 7.13 39.31 23.66
CA SER A 547 7.62 40.19 24.72
C SER A 547 6.41 40.77 25.44
N PRO A 548 6.40 40.81 26.79
CA PRO A 548 5.34 41.50 27.51
C PRO A 548 5.46 43.00 27.21
N ALA A 549 4.38 43.58 26.70
CA ALA A 549 4.29 45.01 26.48
C ALA A 549 4.47 45.74 27.83
N ARG A 550 5.45 46.66 27.88
CA ARG A 550 5.56 47.64 28.96
C ARG A 550 4.31 48.50 28.95
N GLU A 551 3.58 48.51 30.05
CA GLU A 551 2.57 49.52 30.35
C GLU A 551 3.26 50.88 30.43
N SER A 552 2.92 51.76 29.50
CA SER A 552 3.21 53.18 29.58
C SER A 552 2.11 53.85 30.40
N THR A 553 2.39 54.08 31.68
CA THR A 553 1.66 55.06 32.51
C THR A 553 1.87 56.46 31.94
N HIS A 554 0.82 57.02 31.34
CA HIS A 554 0.68 58.46 31.20
C HIS A 554 0.06 59.02 32.49
N GLN A 555 0.82 59.81 33.23
CA GLN A 555 0.30 60.81 34.15
C GLN A 555 0.72 62.19 33.63
N TYR A 556 -0.30 62.99 33.35
CA TYR A 556 -0.34 64.44 33.06
C TYR A 556 0.43 64.98 31.87
#